data_AF-A0A955A8S6-F1
#
_entry.id   AF-A0A955A8S6-F1
#
_cell.length_a   1.000
_cell.length_b   1.000
_cell.length_c   1.000
_cell.angle_alpha   90.00
_cell.angle_beta   90.00
_cell.angle_gamma   90.00
#
_symmetry.space_group_name_H-M   'P 1'
#
loop_
_entity.id
_entity.type
_entity.pdbx_description
1 polymer ?
#
loop_
_entity_poly.entity_id
_entity_poly.type
_entity_poly.pdbx_seq_one_letter_code
_entity_poly.pdbx_strand_id
1 'polypeptide(L)'
;MQPLAIIVMSMLMSITYGIAHDQITARLCLEYFTVFHPQVFPGPVEDPTVIALVWGVLATWWVGLILGAGLAIAARAGSKPKRTVGELAKPVATLMLAAAAAAVAAGMVGHFAARLGWVYVAGIWAERIPAEQHIWFLTDLWAHNASYAVGFLGGLLLMRRVWRSRDPHSQSGNTAHNEL
;
A
#
# COMPACT_ATOMS: atom_id res chain seq x y z
N MET A 1 15.95 20.18 -3.30
CA MET A 1 14.93 20.20 -2.21
C MET A 1 14.66 18.77 -1.71
N GLN A 2 15.47 18.25 -0.77
CA GLN A 2 15.40 16.83 -0.35
C GLN A 2 14.09 16.42 0.37
N PRO A 3 13.53 17.19 1.33
CA PRO A 3 12.28 16.83 1.99
C PRO A 3 11.11 16.67 1.00
N LEU A 4 10.96 17.64 0.09
CA LEU A 4 9.94 17.59 -0.96
C LEU A 4 10.14 16.38 -1.88
N ALA A 5 11.37 16.08 -2.28
CA ALA A 5 11.66 14.91 -3.10
C ALA A 5 11.28 13.58 -2.42
N ILE A 6 11.49 13.46 -1.10
CA ILE A 6 11.07 12.28 -0.32
C ILE A 6 9.54 12.14 -0.31
N ILE A 7 8.83 13.25 -0.13
CA ILE A 7 7.36 13.27 -0.14
C ILE A 7 6.84 12.84 -1.52
N VAL A 8 7.32 13.49 -2.58
CA VAL A 8 6.90 13.20 -3.95
C VAL A 8 7.24 11.76 -4.34
N MET A 9 8.44 11.27 -4.00
CA MET A 9 8.80 9.87 -4.27
C MET A 9 7.87 8.89 -3.56
N SER A 10 7.57 9.12 -2.27
CA SER A 10 6.67 8.24 -1.51
C SER A 10 5.24 8.26 -2.03
N MET A 11 4.75 9.44 -2.44
CA MET A 11 3.45 9.61 -3.08
C MET A 11 3.38 8.88 -4.42
N LEU A 12 4.37 9.07 -5.30
CA LEU A 12 4.42 8.39 -6.59
C LEU A 12 4.54 6.87 -6.45
N MET A 13 5.39 6.38 -5.54
CA MET A 13 5.50 4.93 -5.30
C MET A 13 4.19 4.33 -4.76
N SER A 14 3.48 5.05 -3.89
CA SER A 14 2.19 4.57 -3.37
C SER A 14 1.12 4.56 -4.47
N ILE A 15 1.09 5.59 -5.33
CA ILE A 15 0.20 5.64 -6.50
C ILE A 15 0.51 4.51 -7.48
N THR A 16 1.78 4.29 -7.82
CA THR A 16 2.18 3.19 -8.71
C THR A 16 1.78 1.84 -8.12
N TYR A 17 2.00 1.64 -6.82
CA TYR A 17 1.54 0.44 -6.12
C TYR A 17 0.03 0.30 -6.18
N GLY A 18 -0.73 1.34 -5.83
CA GLY A 18 -2.19 1.35 -5.83
C GLY A 18 -2.77 1.01 -7.20
N ILE A 19 -2.27 1.65 -8.25
CA ILE A 19 -2.68 1.33 -9.63
C ILE A 19 -2.38 -0.14 -9.94
N ALA A 20 -1.15 -0.62 -9.68
CA ALA A 20 -0.78 -1.99 -10.02
C ALA A 20 -1.61 -3.04 -9.24
N HIS A 21 -1.87 -2.78 -7.95
CA HIS A 21 -2.71 -3.60 -7.10
C HIS A 21 -4.16 -3.62 -7.62
N ASP A 22 -4.71 -2.45 -7.93
CA ASP A 22 -6.10 -2.32 -8.38
C ASP A 22 -6.29 -2.88 -9.80
N GLN A 23 -5.25 -2.86 -10.64
CA GLN A 23 -5.27 -3.52 -11.95
C GLN A 23 -5.45 -5.04 -11.80
N ILE A 24 -5.16 -5.63 -10.64
CA ILE A 24 -5.44 -7.05 -10.39
C ILE A 24 -6.83 -7.19 -9.78
N THR A 25 -7.10 -6.49 -8.66
CA THR A 25 -8.32 -6.69 -7.88
C THR A 25 -9.57 -6.22 -8.62
N ALA A 26 -9.53 -5.16 -9.43
CA ALA A 26 -10.69 -4.73 -10.22
C ALA A 26 -11.13 -5.77 -11.26
N ARG A 27 -10.27 -6.74 -11.63
CA ARG A 27 -10.65 -7.91 -12.46
C ARG A 27 -11.10 -9.12 -11.63
N LEU A 28 -10.83 -9.13 -10.33
CA LEU A 28 -11.36 -10.16 -9.43
C LEU A 28 -12.80 -9.82 -9.05
N CYS A 29 -13.06 -8.60 -8.56
CA CYS A 29 -14.40 -8.16 -8.22
C CYS A 29 -14.58 -6.66 -8.54
N LEU A 30 -15.36 -6.37 -9.57
CA LEU A 30 -15.64 -5.00 -9.95
C LEU A 30 -16.53 -4.28 -8.91
N GLU A 31 -17.44 -5.02 -8.29
CA GLU A 31 -18.39 -4.55 -7.28
C GLU A 31 -17.68 -4.08 -6.00
N TYR A 32 -16.47 -4.58 -5.74
CA TYR A 32 -15.62 -4.03 -4.68
C TYR A 32 -15.40 -2.52 -4.90
N PHE A 33 -15.25 -2.07 -6.15
CA PHE A 33 -14.99 -0.67 -6.48
C PHE A 33 -16.24 0.14 -6.81
N THR A 34 -17.28 -0.49 -7.37
CA THR A 34 -18.47 0.21 -7.88
C THR A 34 -19.67 0.19 -6.93
N VAL A 35 -19.74 -0.79 -6.03
CA VAL A 35 -20.84 -0.97 -5.08
C VAL A 35 -20.39 -0.70 -3.65
N PHE A 36 -19.27 -1.29 -3.23
CA PHE A 36 -18.79 -1.18 -1.85
C PHE A 36 -18.15 0.18 -1.54
N HIS A 37 -17.54 0.83 -2.53
CA HIS A 37 -16.98 2.18 -2.40
C HIS A 37 -17.96 3.27 -2.86
N PRO A 38 -17.79 4.53 -2.39
CA PRO A 38 -18.56 5.67 -2.88
C PRO A 38 -18.45 5.84 -4.40
N GLN A 39 -19.53 6.23 -5.05
CA GLN A 39 -19.52 6.50 -6.49
C GLN A 39 -18.64 7.71 -6.81
N VAL A 40 -17.55 7.46 -7.55
CA VAL A 40 -16.60 8.50 -8.00
C VAL A 40 -16.79 8.88 -9.47
N PHE A 41 -17.58 8.11 -10.21
CA PHE A 41 -17.86 8.34 -11.62
C PHE A 41 -19.26 8.94 -11.80
N PRO A 42 -19.46 9.85 -12.78
CA PRO A 42 -20.76 10.47 -13.07
C PRO A 42 -21.78 9.50 -13.71
N GLY A 43 -21.39 8.25 -13.94
CA GLY A 43 -22.23 7.19 -14.51
C GLY A 43 -21.59 5.81 -14.30
N PRO A 44 -22.25 4.73 -14.77
CA PRO A 44 -21.70 3.39 -14.68
C PRO A 44 -20.41 3.28 -15.49
N VAL A 45 -19.34 2.85 -14.83
CA VAL A 45 -18.06 2.52 -15.46
C VAL A 45 -17.81 1.05 -15.22
N GLU A 46 -17.65 0.30 -16.33
CA GLU A 46 -17.45 -1.15 -16.29
C GLU A 46 -16.05 -1.56 -16.73
N ASP A 47 -15.25 -0.64 -17.30
CA ASP A 47 -13.87 -0.94 -17.67
C ASP A 47 -12.99 -1.04 -16.40
N PRO A 48 -12.51 -2.23 -16.04
CA PRO A 48 -11.71 -2.41 -14.83
C PRO A 48 -10.37 -1.68 -14.96
N THR A 49 -9.88 -1.36 -16.16
CA THR A 49 -8.65 -0.58 -16.38
C THR A 49 -8.81 0.85 -15.89
N VAL A 50 -9.91 1.50 -16.29
CA VAL A 50 -10.24 2.87 -15.88
C VAL A 50 -10.47 2.93 -14.37
N ILE A 51 -11.22 1.96 -13.83
CA ILE A 51 -11.46 1.84 -12.40
C ILE A 51 -10.15 1.74 -11.63
N ALA A 52 -9.27 0.84 -12.04
CA ALA A 52 -7.98 0.64 -11.38
C ALA A 52 -7.04 1.86 -11.46
N LEU A 53 -7.05 2.59 -12.57
CA LEU A 53 -6.28 3.83 -12.70
C LEU A 53 -6.78 4.92 -11.75
N VAL A 54 -8.11 5.09 -11.67
CA VAL A 54 -8.72 6.14 -10.86
C VAL A 54 -8.64 5.80 -9.37
N TRP A 55 -9.11 4.62 -8.98
CA TRP A 55 -9.07 4.18 -7.58
C TRP A 55 -7.64 4.00 -7.08
N GLY A 56 -6.74 3.47 -7.91
CA GLY A 56 -5.34 3.31 -7.55
C GLY A 56 -4.69 4.63 -7.15
N VAL A 57 -5.04 5.74 -7.82
CA VAL A 57 -4.60 7.09 -7.42
C VAL A 57 -5.36 7.56 -6.18
N LEU A 58 -6.70 7.61 -6.23
CA LEU A 58 -7.55 8.18 -5.18
C LEU A 58 -7.32 7.54 -3.81
N ALA A 59 -7.14 6.21 -3.79
CA ALA A 59 -6.95 5.43 -2.59
C ALA A 59 -5.56 5.61 -1.96
N THR A 60 -4.52 5.95 -2.73
CA THR A 60 -3.14 5.84 -2.26
C THR A 60 -2.30 7.12 -2.27
N TRP A 61 -2.71 8.18 -2.98
CA TRP A 61 -1.94 9.44 -3.03
C TRP A 61 -1.72 10.02 -1.62
N TRP A 62 -2.77 10.03 -0.79
CA TRP A 62 -2.72 10.59 0.56
C TRP A 62 -1.94 9.68 1.52
N VAL A 63 -1.98 8.35 1.30
CA VAL A 63 -1.15 7.39 2.04
C VAL A 63 0.32 7.69 1.81
N GLY A 64 0.71 7.85 0.55
CA GLY A 64 2.08 8.18 0.19
C GLY A 64 2.52 9.57 0.65
N LEU A 65 1.59 10.53 0.71
CA LEU A 65 1.83 11.85 1.31
C LEU A 65 2.14 11.73 2.81
N ILE A 66 1.34 10.98 3.58
CA ILE A 66 1.57 10.77 5.02
C ILE A 66 2.89 10.04 5.26
N LEU A 67 3.14 8.94 4.53
CA LEU A 67 4.39 8.20 4.60
C LEU A 67 5.59 9.10 4.27
N GLY A 68 5.48 9.86 3.18
CA GLY A 68 6.52 10.75 2.70
C GLY A 68 6.84 11.88 3.67
N ALA A 69 5.82 12.49 4.29
CA ALA A 69 6.00 13.51 5.31
C ALA A 69 6.71 12.95 6.55
N GLY A 70 6.27 11.78 7.03
CA GLY A 70 6.91 11.09 8.15
C GLY A 70 8.37 10.71 7.85
N LEU A 71 8.65 10.19 6.65
CA LEU A 71 10.01 9.87 6.21
C LEU A 71 10.88 11.12 6.03
N ALA A 72 10.32 12.23 5.52
CA ALA A 72 11.06 13.48 5.39
C ALA A 72 11.49 14.01 6.76
N ILE A 73 10.60 13.97 7.77
CA ILE A 73 10.94 14.29 9.16
C ILE A 73 12.01 13.32 9.68
N ALA A 74 11.78 12.01 9.56
CA ALA A 74 12.68 10.98 10.07
C ALA A 74 14.08 11.05 9.44
N ALA A 75 14.19 11.44 8.18
CA ALA A 75 15.44 11.51 7.42
C ALA A 75 16.19 12.84 7.59
N ARG A 76 15.48 13.95 7.86
CA ARG A 76 16.04 15.31 7.72
C ARG A 76 15.99 16.16 8.98
N ALA A 77 15.12 15.87 9.94
CA ALA A 77 14.98 16.68 11.15
C ALA A 77 16.18 16.53 12.09
N GLY A 78 16.53 17.62 12.78
CA GLY A 78 17.64 17.68 13.74
C GLY A 78 19.03 17.75 13.09
N SER A 79 20.06 17.56 13.92
CA SER A 79 21.48 17.66 13.56
C SER A 79 22.13 16.35 13.10
N LYS A 80 21.45 15.20 13.26
CA LYS A 80 21.99 13.89 12.83
C LYS A 80 22.25 13.86 11.31
N PRO A 81 23.24 13.08 10.83
CA PRO A 81 23.47 12.83 9.41
C PRO A 81 22.16 12.62 8.64
N LYS A 82 21.96 13.38 7.57
CA LYS A 82 20.68 13.44 6.88
C LYS A 82 20.65 12.42 5.75
N ARG A 83 19.54 11.69 5.60
CA ARG A 83 19.36 10.75 4.48
C ARG A 83 18.79 11.48 3.26
N THR A 84 19.17 11.01 2.07
CA THR A 84 18.73 11.50 0.77
C THR A 84 17.56 10.67 0.25
N VAL A 85 16.81 11.19 -0.72
CA VAL A 85 15.73 10.45 -1.38
C VAL A 85 16.21 9.14 -2.02
N GLY A 86 17.41 9.13 -2.60
CA GLY A 86 17.99 7.93 -3.24
C GLY A 86 18.22 6.78 -2.26
N GLU A 87 18.66 7.10 -1.04
CA GLU A 87 18.83 6.10 0.03
C GLU A 87 17.49 5.54 0.55
N LEU A 88 16.40 6.29 0.39
CA LEU A 88 15.07 5.88 0.86
C LEU A 88 14.26 5.13 -0.21
N ALA A 89 14.58 5.28 -1.50
CA ALA A 89 13.85 4.66 -2.59
C ALA A 89 13.77 3.13 -2.45
N LYS A 90 14.91 2.45 -2.22
CA LYS A 90 14.93 0.99 -2.05
C LYS A 90 14.12 0.53 -0.82
N PRO A 91 14.29 1.09 0.39
CA PRO A 91 13.44 0.73 1.53
C PRO A 91 11.94 0.95 1.32
N VAL A 92 11.54 2.05 0.67
CA VAL A 92 10.11 2.30 0.36
C VAL A 92 9.61 1.30 -0.67
N ALA A 93 10.38 1.00 -1.72
CA ALA A 93 10.02 -0.03 -2.69
C ALA A 93 9.91 -1.43 -2.04
N THR A 94 10.81 -1.78 -1.11
CA THR A 94 10.69 -3.02 -0.32
C THR A 94 9.42 -3.06 0.51
N LEU A 95 9.00 -1.94 1.10
CA LEU A 95 7.73 -1.85 1.80
C LEU A 95 6.54 -2.08 0.86
N MET A 96 6.53 -1.49 -0.34
CA MET A 96 5.48 -1.72 -1.34
C MET A 96 5.40 -3.19 -1.75
N LEU A 97 6.55 -3.84 -1.98
CA LEU A 97 6.60 -5.27 -2.31
C LEU A 97 6.13 -6.15 -1.15
N ALA A 98 6.47 -5.79 0.10
CA ALA A 98 5.99 -6.50 1.27
C ALA A 98 4.45 -6.37 1.42
N ALA A 99 3.90 -5.18 1.15
CA ALA A 99 2.46 -4.97 1.10
C ALA A 99 1.81 -5.81 0.00
N ALA A 100 2.38 -5.83 -1.21
CA ALA A 100 1.90 -6.66 -2.31
C ALA A 100 1.86 -8.16 -1.94
N ALA A 101 2.94 -8.69 -1.36
CA ALA A 101 3.03 -10.08 -0.96
C ALA A 101 2.00 -10.42 0.13
N ALA A 102 1.82 -9.51 1.10
CA ALA A 102 0.81 -9.68 2.14
C ALA A 102 -0.62 -9.60 1.57
N ALA A 103 -0.87 -8.75 0.59
CA ALA A 103 -2.16 -8.65 -0.11
C ALA A 103 -2.52 -9.95 -0.80
N VAL A 104 -1.58 -10.53 -1.54
CA VAL A 104 -1.77 -11.83 -2.21
C VAL A 104 -2.04 -12.93 -1.20
N ALA A 105 -1.22 -13.03 -0.15
CA ALA A 105 -1.39 -14.05 0.88
C ALA A 105 -2.73 -13.93 1.61
N ALA A 106 -3.11 -12.71 2.03
CA ALA A 106 -4.38 -12.46 2.70
C ALA A 106 -5.58 -12.67 1.77
N GLY A 107 -5.49 -12.24 0.51
CA GLY A 107 -6.51 -12.50 -0.50
C GLY A 107 -6.73 -13.99 -0.70
N MET A 108 -5.67 -14.80 -0.81
CA MET A 108 -5.78 -16.26 -0.88
C MET A 108 -6.45 -16.84 0.38
N VAL A 109 -6.04 -16.41 1.57
CA VAL A 109 -6.67 -16.87 2.83
C VAL A 109 -8.16 -16.50 2.86
N GLY A 110 -8.51 -15.26 2.51
CA GLY A 110 -9.90 -14.81 2.44
C GLY A 110 -10.72 -15.60 1.41
N HIS A 111 -10.14 -15.88 0.25
CA HIS A 111 -10.75 -16.69 -0.80
C HIS A 111 -11.11 -18.09 -0.30
N PHE A 112 -10.14 -18.80 0.30
CA PHE A 112 -10.39 -20.15 0.80
C PHE A 112 -11.33 -20.16 2.01
N ALA A 113 -11.20 -19.20 2.92
CA ALA A 113 -12.13 -19.07 4.05
C ALA A 113 -13.58 -18.85 3.56
N ALA A 114 -13.77 -18.03 2.51
CA ALA A 114 -15.09 -17.79 1.92
C ALA A 114 -15.62 -19.05 1.21
N ARG A 115 -14.77 -19.75 0.44
CA ARG A 115 -15.12 -21.01 -0.23
C ARG A 115 -15.53 -22.12 0.74
N LEU A 116 -14.93 -22.16 1.93
CA LEU A 116 -15.24 -23.12 2.99
C LEU A 116 -16.44 -22.68 3.86
N GLY A 117 -17.03 -21.51 3.59
CA GLY A 117 -18.15 -20.96 4.35
C GLY A 117 -17.78 -20.47 5.75
N TRP A 118 -16.49 -20.27 6.05
CA TRP A 118 -16.03 -19.73 7.33
C TRP A 118 -16.28 -18.23 7.45
N VAL A 119 -16.27 -17.53 6.32
CA VAL A 119 -16.61 -16.12 6.21
C VAL A 119 -17.58 -15.93 5.05
N TYR A 120 -18.46 -14.94 5.18
CA TYR A 120 -19.49 -14.64 4.19
C TYR A 120 -19.77 -13.14 4.17
N VAL A 121 -20.26 -12.65 3.02
CA VAL A 121 -20.73 -11.27 2.90
C VAL A 121 -22.05 -11.16 3.67
N ALA A 122 -22.19 -10.12 4.48
CA ALA A 122 -23.35 -9.95 5.37
C ALA A 122 -23.97 -8.55 5.26
N GLY A 123 -25.22 -8.45 5.70
CA GLY A 123 -25.97 -7.20 5.76
C GLY A 123 -26.21 -6.58 4.38
N ILE A 124 -26.17 -5.25 4.32
CA ILE A 124 -26.48 -4.47 3.11
C ILE A 124 -25.62 -4.86 1.89
N TRP A 125 -24.41 -5.37 2.11
CA TRP A 125 -23.52 -5.78 1.03
C TRP A 125 -23.92 -7.13 0.44
N ALA A 126 -24.50 -8.03 1.23
CA ALA A 126 -25.01 -9.31 0.72
C ALA A 126 -26.23 -9.10 -0.20
N GLU A 127 -27.01 -8.04 0.05
CA GLU A 127 -28.17 -7.65 -0.76
C GLU A 127 -27.77 -6.94 -2.06
N ARG A 128 -26.68 -6.16 -2.04
CA ARG A 128 -26.26 -5.30 -3.16
C ARG A 128 -25.24 -5.94 -4.09
N ILE A 129 -24.45 -6.89 -3.60
CA ILE A 129 -23.43 -7.59 -4.38
C ILE A 129 -24.04 -8.92 -4.86
N PRO A 130 -23.97 -9.25 -6.16
CA PRO A 130 -24.45 -10.54 -6.67
C PRO A 130 -23.79 -11.70 -5.93
N ALA A 131 -24.57 -12.75 -5.61
CA ALA A 131 -24.13 -13.87 -4.78
C ALA A 131 -22.90 -14.59 -5.36
N GLU A 132 -22.82 -14.68 -6.68
CA GLU A 132 -21.70 -15.25 -7.43
C GLU A 132 -20.38 -14.46 -7.24
N GLN A 133 -20.46 -13.18 -6.86
CA GLN A 133 -19.29 -12.33 -6.61
C GLN A 133 -18.84 -12.31 -5.15
N HIS A 134 -19.60 -12.88 -4.22
CA HIS A 134 -19.30 -12.76 -2.78
C HIS A 134 -17.90 -13.28 -2.40
N ILE A 135 -17.46 -14.39 -2.98
CA ILE A 135 -16.12 -14.95 -2.72
C ILE A 135 -15.03 -14.01 -3.25
N TRP A 136 -15.21 -13.46 -4.45
CA TRP A 136 -14.23 -12.54 -5.04
C TRP A 136 -14.20 -11.20 -4.32
N PHE A 137 -15.35 -10.69 -3.91
CA PHE A 137 -15.45 -9.51 -3.06
C PHE A 137 -14.68 -9.69 -1.74
N LEU A 138 -14.82 -10.84 -1.06
CA LEU A 138 -14.07 -11.13 0.16
C LEU A 138 -12.57 -11.30 -0.11
N THR A 139 -12.21 -11.88 -1.25
CA THR A 139 -10.82 -11.97 -1.70
C THR A 139 -10.19 -10.57 -1.80
N ASP A 140 -10.86 -9.64 -2.49
CA ASP A 140 -10.42 -8.26 -2.63
C ASP A 140 -10.37 -7.53 -1.29
N LEU A 141 -11.41 -7.68 -0.47
CA LEU A 141 -11.50 -7.04 0.85
C LEU A 141 -10.31 -7.44 1.74
N TRP A 142 -9.94 -8.71 1.75
CA TRP A 142 -8.80 -9.20 2.53
C TRP A 142 -7.48 -8.70 1.96
N ALA A 143 -7.31 -8.71 0.63
CA ALA A 143 -6.10 -8.21 -0.02
C ALA A 143 -5.85 -6.72 0.26
N HIS A 144 -6.89 -5.89 0.17
CA HIS A 144 -6.80 -4.45 0.46
C HIS A 144 -6.51 -4.18 1.94
N ASN A 145 -7.24 -4.83 2.85
CA ASN A 145 -7.02 -4.63 4.29
C ASN A 145 -5.59 -5.01 4.70
N ALA A 146 -5.05 -6.11 4.17
CA ALA A 146 -3.67 -6.50 4.42
C ALA A 146 -2.67 -5.49 3.86
N SER A 147 -2.89 -4.99 2.63
CA SER A 147 -2.06 -3.94 2.02
C SER A 147 -1.99 -2.69 2.89
N TYR A 148 -3.14 -2.20 3.36
CA TYR A 148 -3.19 -1.02 4.24
C TYR A 148 -2.53 -1.28 5.59
N ALA A 149 -2.80 -2.43 6.21
CA ALA A 149 -2.20 -2.79 7.50
C ALA A 149 -0.68 -2.87 7.42
N VAL A 150 -0.14 -3.54 6.40
CA VAL A 150 1.32 -3.65 6.18
C VAL A 150 1.92 -2.31 5.78
N GLY A 151 1.25 -1.54 4.92
CA GLY A 151 1.69 -0.18 4.56
C GLY A 151 1.79 0.73 5.78
N PHE A 152 0.79 0.71 6.67
CA PHE A 152 0.77 1.50 7.90
C PHE A 152 1.84 1.05 8.89
N LEU A 153 1.83 -0.22 9.31
CA LEU A 153 2.77 -0.74 10.30
C LEU A 153 4.21 -0.71 9.77
N GLY A 154 4.42 -1.15 8.54
CA GLY A 154 5.72 -1.13 7.87
C GLY A 154 6.23 0.29 7.65
N GLY A 155 5.35 1.25 7.36
CA GLY A 155 5.67 2.67 7.28
C GLY A 155 6.20 3.22 8.61
N LEU A 156 5.52 2.96 9.72
CA LEU A 156 5.98 3.34 11.06
C LEU A 156 7.33 2.71 11.43
N LEU A 157 7.49 1.42 11.15
CA LEU A 157 8.75 0.69 11.37
C LEU A 157 9.88 1.26 10.50
N LEU A 158 9.60 1.60 9.25
CA LEU A 158 10.56 2.20 8.34
C LEU A 158 10.99 3.59 8.83
N MET A 159 10.05 4.45 9.24
CA MET A 159 10.37 5.77 9.81
C MET A 159 11.28 5.63 11.04
N ARG A 160 10.96 4.72 11.96
CA ARG A 160 11.79 4.42 13.14
C ARG A 160 13.17 3.89 12.75
N ARG A 161 13.26 2.99 11.77
CA ARG A 161 14.53 2.45 11.26
C ARG A 161 15.39 3.55 10.65
N VAL A 162 14.80 4.40 9.81
CA VAL A 162 15.49 5.53 9.17
C VAL A 162 16.04 6.48 10.23
N TRP A 163 15.24 6.87 11.23
CA TRP A 163 15.70 7.74 12.31
C TRP A 163 16.91 7.18 13.07
N ARG A 164 16.87 5.89 13.41
CA ARG A 164 17.95 5.20 14.15
C ARG A 164 19.21 5.00 13.31
N SER A 165 19.06 4.73 12.01
CA SER A 165 20.20 4.56 11.08
C SER A 165 21.04 5.83 10.86
N ARG A 166 20.59 6.97 11.42
CA ARG A 166 21.31 8.24 11.36
C ARG A 166 22.28 8.41 12.54
N ASP A 167 22.32 7.47 13.48
CA ASP A 167 23.25 7.53 14.61
C ASP A 167 24.69 7.25 14.16
N PRO A 168 25.69 8.08 14.54
CA PRO A 168 27.06 7.99 14.05
C PRO A 168 27.71 6.61 14.29
N HIS A 169 27.39 5.98 15.42
CA HIS A 169 27.95 4.66 15.77
C HIS A 169 27.46 3.56 14.81
N SER A 170 26.26 3.71 14.23
CA SER A 170 25.71 2.74 13.27
C SER A 170 26.38 2.80 11.89
N GLN A 171 27.13 3.86 11.57
CA GLN A 171 27.80 4.01 10.27
C GLN A 171 29.21 3.37 10.27
N SER A 172 29.87 3.31 11.43
CA SER A 172 31.22 2.74 11.57
C SER A 172 31.32 1.22 11.36
N GLY A 173 30.23 0.48 11.59
CA GLY A 173 30.21 -0.98 11.40
C GLY A 173 30.05 -1.43 9.94
N ASN A 174 29.63 -0.55 9.04
CA ASN A 174 29.38 -0.91 7.63
C ASN A 174 30.57 -0.59 6.71
N THR A 175 31.50 0.26 7.14
CA THR A 175 32.76 0.53 6.42
C THR A 175 33.78 -0.59 6.59
N ALA A 176 33.79 -1.28 7.73
CA ALA A 176 34.74 -2.37 7.99
C ALA A 176 34.52 -3.63 7.13
N HIS A 177 33.32 -3.81 6.54
CA HIS A 177 33.00 -4.97 5.70
C HIS A 177 33.24 -4.77 4.21
N ASN A 178 33.57 -3.55 3.76
CA ASN A 178 33.88 -3.25 2.36
C ASN A 178 35.39 -3.10 2.10
N GLU A 179 36.24 -3.36 3.09
CA GLU A 179 37.71 -3.30 2.98
C GLU A 179 38.39 -4.69 3.13
N LEU A 180 37.62 -5.78 3.02
CA LEU A 180 38.12 -7.16 2.98
C LEU A 180 37.55 -7.88 1.76
#